data_AF-A0A031HZU1-F1
#
_entry.id   AF-A0A031HZU1-F1
#
_cell.length_a   1.000
_cell.length_b   1.000
_cell.length_c   1.000
_cell.angle_alpha   90.00
_cell.angle_beta   90.00
_cell.angle_gamma   90.00
#
_symmetry.space_group_name_H-M   'P 1'
#
loop_
_entity.id
_entity.type
_entity.pdbx_description
1 polymer ?
#
loop_
_entity_poly.entity_id
_entity_poly.type
_entity_poly.pdbx_seq_one_letter_code
_entity_poly.pdbx_strand_id
1 'polypeptide(L)'
;MLRYQLAAITRARNGSPEARAARSKELADLWRAGASLALYGEPELAAVIDGFAVADRQAAILHGDQIPTELMGLHRSIAARIEAGERSFEVSTMPLAAVHRSSDIEL
;
A
#
# COMPACT_ATOMS: atom_id res chain seq x y z
N MET A 1 24.43 -30.78 16.14
CA MET A 1 24.19 -29.39 15.69
C MET A 1 23.14 -29.40 14.59
N LEU A 2 21.88 -29.09 14.90
CA LEU A 2 20.75 -29.18 13.94
C LEU A 2 19.74 -28.05 14.20
N ARG A 3 20.23 -26.80 14.20
CA ARG A 3 19.40 -25.60 14.43
C ARG A 3 19.29 -24.66 13.23
N TYR A 4 20.00 -24.94 12.13
CA TYR A 4 20.03 -24.05 10.96
C TYR A 4 19.05 -24.43 9.83
N GLN A 5 18.47 -25.63 9.83
CA GLN A 5 17.57 -26.06 8.74
C GLN A 5 16.10 -25.63 8.91
N LEU A 6 15.63 -25.27 10.11
CA LEU A 6 14.22 -24.88 10.28
C LEU A 6 13.92 -23.48 9.73
N ALA A 7 14.86 -22.53 9.84
CA ALA A 7 14.66 -21.15 9.38
C ALA A 7 14.56 -21.03 7.85
N ALA A 8 15.28 -21.89 7.10
CA ALA A 8 15.23 -21.90 5.64
C ALA A 8 13.92 -22.52 5.11
N ILE A 9 13.36 -23.51 5.82
CA ILE A 9 12.12 -24.20 5.42
C ILE A 9 10.89 -23.33 5.67
N THR A 10 10.91 -22.41 6.65
CA THR A 10 9.80 -21.47 6.87
C THR A 10 9.75 -20.38 5.77
N ARG A 11 10.90 -19.92 5.24
CA ARG A 11 10.92 -18.94 4.14
C ARG A 11 10.50 -19.53 2.79
N ALA A 12 10.73 -20.83 2.59
CA ALA A 12 10.35 -21.55 1.37
C ALA A 12 8.85 -21.95 1.32
N ARG A 13 8.09 -21.78 2.42
CA ARG A 13 6.70 -22.25 2.53
C ARG A 13 5.61 -21.23 2.16
N ASN A 14 5.95 -19.97 1.92
CA ASN A 14 4.98 -18.89 1.74
C ASN A 14 4.72 -18.49 0.28
N GLY A 15 5.01 -19.39 -0.67
CA GLY A 15 4.73 -19.17 -2.09
C GLY A 15 3.30 -19.47 -2.52
N SER A 16 2.49 -20.12 -1.66
CA SER A 16 1.13 -20.52 -2.03
C SER A 16 0.25 -19.27 -2.23
N PRO A 17 -0.73 -19.32 -3.15
CA PRO A 17 -1.66 -18.22 -3.37
C PRO A 17 -2.35 -17.75 -2.07
N GLU A 18 -2.66 -18.68 -1.16
CA GLU A 18 -3.32 -18.41 0.12
C GLU A 18 -2.41 -17.64 1.07
N ALA A 19 -1.13 -18.04 1.18
CA ALA A 19 -0.15 -17.34 2.02
C ALA A 19 0.12 -15.92 1.49
N ARG A 20 0.15 -15.75 0.17
CA ARG A 20 0.28 -14.43 -0.48
C ARG A 20 -0.96 -13.57 -0.24
N ALA A 21 -2.16 -14.13 -0.37
CA ALA A 21 -3.41 -13.44 -0.10
C ALA A 21 -3.52 -13.00 1.37
N ALA A 22 -3.20 -13.87 2.32
CA ALA A 22 -3.17 -13.54 3.73
C ALA A 22 -2.18 -12.40 4.02
N ARG A 23 -0.98 -12.48 3.45
CA ARG A 23 0.03 -11.42 3.59
C ARG A 23 -0.43 -10.10 2.98
N SER A 24 -1.05 -10.11 1.81
CA SER A 24 -1.59 -8.91 1.17
C SER A 24 -2.69 -8.27 2.01
N LYS A 25 -3.54 -9.08 2.64
CA LYS A 25 -4.56 -8.60 3.57
C LYS A 25 -3.96 -7.92 4.80
N GLU A 26 -2.97 -8.56 5.43
CA GLU A 26 -2.26 -7.98 6.59
C GLU A 26 -1.66 -6.61 6.25
N LEU A 27 -1.03 -6.49 5.08
CA LEU A 27 -0.45 -5.23 4.64
C LEU A 27 -1.50 -4.15 4.35
N ALA A 28 -2.63 -4.52 3.75
CA ALA A 28 -3.72 -3.59 3.49
C ALA A 28 -4.34 -3.07 4.80
N ASP A 29 -4.46 -3.94 5.81
CA ASP A 29 -4.98 -3.56 7.13
C ASP A 29 -3.97 -2.67 7.87
N LEU A 30 -2.68 -2.96 7.78
CA LEU A 30 -1.61 -2.11 8.31
C LEU A 30 -1.60 -0.72 7.66
N TRP A 31 -1.80 -0.66 6.34
CA TRP A 31 -1.95 0.60 5.61
C TRP A 31 -3.18 1.40 6.07
N ARG A 32 -4.35 0.75 6.18
CA ARG A 32 -5.60 1.39 6.64
C ARG A 32 -5.50 1.96 8.06
N ALA A 33 -4.72 1.32 8.92
CA ALA A 33 -4.47 1.81 10.28
C ALA A 33 -3.71 3.15 10.30
N GLY A 34 -3.08 3.53 9.19
CA GLY A 34 -2.38 4.80 9.02
C GLY A 34 -0.95 4.79 9.56
N ALA A 35 -0.37 5.99 9.63
CA ALA A 35 1.03 6.21 10.01
C ALA A 35 1.35 5.57 11.36
N SER A 36 2.26 4.60 11.35
CA SER A 36 2.68 3.88 12.56
C SER A 36 4.09 3.32 12.37
N LEU A 37 4.79 3.06 13.49
CA LEU A 37 6.13 2.45 13.44
C LEU A 37 6.10 1.08 12.75
N ALA A 38 5.01 0.33 12.92
CA ALA A 38 4.80 -0.94 12.25
C ALA A 38 4.69 -0.78 10.73
N LEU A 39 3.95 0.24 10.26
CA LEU A 39 3.83 0.55 8.83
C LEU A 39 5.18 0.94 8.22
N TYR A 40 5.92 1.85 8.86
CA TYR A 40 7.24 2.28 8.37
C TYR A 40 8.32 1.19 8.49
N GLY A 41 8.11 0.20 9.35
CA GLY A 41 8.99 -0.96 9.48
C GLY A 41 8.76 -2.03 8.42
N GLU A 42 7.75 -1.90 7.55
CA GLU A 42 7.36 -2.91 6.58
C GLU A 42 8.07 -2.70 5.23
N PRO A 43 9.09 -3.50 4.90
CA PRO A 43 9.86 -3.31 3.67
C PRO A 43 9.02 -3.50 2.41
N GLU A 44 7.98 -4.33 2.47
CA GLU A 44 7.11 -4.59 1.32
C GLU A 44 6.21 -3.40 0.96
N LEU A 45 6.07 -2.42 1.86
CA LEU A 45 5.31 -1.20 1.65
C LEU A 45 6.20 0.04 1.44
N ALA A 46 7.53 -0.07 1.53
CA ALA A 46 8.43 1.08 1.46
C ALA A 46 8.19 1.94 0.20
N ALA A 47 8.13 1.31 -0.98
CA ALA A 47 7.88 2.02 -2.24
C ALA A 47 6.49 2.69 -2.30
N VAL A 48 5.50 2.06 -1.67
CA VAL A 48 4.12 2.59 -1.59
C VAL A 48 4.07 3.82 -0.69
N ILE A 49 4.76 3.74 0.47
CA ILE A 49 4.87 4.82 1.45
C ILE A 49 5.58 6.03 0.83
N ASP A 50 6.73 5.80 0.19
CA ASP A 50 7.48 6.86 -0.48
C ASP A 50 6.61 7.55 -1.54
N GLY A 51 5.83 6.77 -2.27
CA GLY A 51 4.96 7.29 -3.30
C GLY A 51 3.79 8.11 -2.78
N PHE A 52 3.12 7.64 -1.73
CA PHE A 52 2.07 8.41 -1.08
C PHE A 52 2.63 9.68 -0.43
N ALA A 53 3.83 9.65 0.15
CA ALA A 53 4.48 10.82 0.73
C ALA A 53 4.75 11.93 -0.30
N VAL A 54 5.02 11.57 -1.56
CA VAL A 54 5.12 12.56 -2.65
C VAL A 54 3.76 13.20 -2.93
N ALA A 55 2.69 12.40 -3.01
CA ALA A 55 1.34 12.90 -3.24
C ALA A 55 0.83 13.76 -2.08
N ASP A 56 1.09 13.35 -0.83
CA ASP A 56 0.77 14.08 0.39
C ASP A 56 1.49 15.44 0.44
N ARG A 57 2.79 15.47 0.11
CA ARG A 57 3.54 16.72 0.03
C ARG A 57 3.03 17.65 -1.07
N GLN A 58 2.64 17.12 -2.24
CA GLN A 58 2.02 17.90 -3.31
C GLN A 58 0.66 18.47 -2.88
N ALA A 59 -0.16 17.65 -2.21
CA ALA A 59 -1.44 18.08 -1.65
C ALA A 59 -1.25 19.23 -0.64
N ALA A 60 -0.28 19.12 0.28
CA ALA A 60 0.03 20.15 1.24
C ALA A 60 0.46 21.48 0.58
N ILE A 61 1.21 21.42 -0.53
CA ILE A 61 1.60 22.62 -1.29
C ILE A 61 0.38 23.29 -1.94
N LEU A 62 -0.55 22.51 -2.49
CA LEU A 62 -1.69 23.02 -3.27
C LEU A 62 -2.87 23.46 -2.38
N HIS A 63 -3.09 22.78 -1.25
CA HIS A 63 -4.28 22.91 -0.43
C HIS A 63 -3.99 23.33 1.03
N GLY A 64 -2.72 23.49 1.39
CA GLY A 64 -2.31 23.85 2.75
C GLY A 64 -2.65 22.75 3.76
N ASP A 65 -3.27 23.14 4.88
CA ASP A 65 -3.64 22.21 5.97
C ASP A 65 -4.92 21.40 5.69
N GLN A 66 -5.60 21.65 4.56
CA GLN A 66 -6.77 20.87 4.18
C GLN A 66 -6.35 19.56 3.54
N ILE A 67 -6.73 18.44 4.17
CA ILE A 67 -6.57 17.11 3.56
C ILE A 67 -7.55 17.02 2.38
N PRO A 68 -7.06 16.92 1.13
CA PRO A 68 -7.94 16.85 -0.02
C PRO A 68 -8.71 15.52 -0.03
N THR A 69 -9.95 15.53 -0.52
CA THR A 69 -10.77 14.31 -0.67
C THR A 69 -10.07 13.30 -1.58
N GLU A 70 -9.31 13.82 -2.55
CA GLU A 70 -8.47 13.09 -3.50
C GLU A 70 -7.37 12.30 -2.79
N LEU A 71 -6.76 12.87 -1.75
CA LEU A 71 -5.71 12.21 -0.97
C LEU A 71 -6.28 11.07 -0.12
N MET A 72 -7.47 11.27 0.48
CA MET A 72 -8.20 10.19 1.15
C MET A 72 -8.65 9.10 0.16
N GLY A 73 -9.05 9.49 -1.05
CA GLY A 73 -9.39 8.57 -2.14
C GLY A 73 -8.18 7.74 -2.58
N LEU A 74 -7.01 8.37 -2.74
CA LEU A 74 -5.75 7.71 -3.05
C LEU A 74 -5.37 6.72 -1.94
N HIS A 75 -5.46 7.12 -0.67
CA HIS A 75 -5.19 6.24 0.46
C HIS A 75 -6.09 4.98 0.44
N ARG A 76 -7.39 5.12 0.14
CA ARG A 76 -8.30 3.97 0.00
C ARG A 76 -7.99 3.10 -1.21
N SER A 77 -7.64 3.71 -2.34
CA SER A 77 -7.27 2.99 -3.57
C SER A 77 -6.01 2.14 -3.36
N ILE A 78 -4.98 2.71 -2.71
CA ILE A 78 -3.76 1.98 -2.36
C ILE A 78 -4.07 0.77 -1.48
N ALA A 79 -4.94 0.92 -0.47
CA ALA A 79 -5.34 -0.21 0.39
C ALA A 79 -5.93 -1.38 -0.43
N ALA A 80 -6.80 -1.08 -1.40
CA ALA A 80 -7.42 -2.09 -2.25
C ALA A 80 -6.40 -2.79 -3.16
N ARG A 81 -5.43 -2.03 -3.71
CA ARG A 81 -4.36 -2.57 -4.56
C ARG A 81 -3.39 -3.45 -3.78
N ILE A 82 -3.03 -3.05 -2.56
CA ILE A 82 -2.23 -3.88 -1.64
C ILE A 82 -2.97 -5.20 -1.34
N GLU A 83 -4.26 -5.15 -1.07
CA GLU A 83 -5.07 -6.35 -0.80
C GLU A 83 -5.13 -7.29 -2.02
N ALA A 84 -5.16 -6.73 -3.24
CA ALA A 84 -5.03 -7.48 -4.50
C ALA A 84 -3.60 -8.01 -4.77
N GLY A 85 -2.61 -7.63 -3.95
CA GLY A 85 -1.23 -8.08 -4.03
C GLY A 85 -0.30 -7.20 -4.87
N GLU A 86 -0.76 -6.02 -5.30
CA GLU A 86 0.10 -5.03 -5.94
C GLU A 86 0.91 -4.29 -4.87
N ARG A 87 2.24 -4.30 -5.01
CA ARG A 87 3.18 -3.71 -4.02
C ARG A 87 4.14 -2.69 -4.62
N SER A 88 4.01 -2.46 -5.93
CA SER A 88 4.84 -1.53 -6.68
C SER A 88 3.90 -0.60 -7.43
N PHE A 89 3.98 0.68 -7.12
CA PHE A 89 3.20 1.71 -7.80
C PHE A 89 4.16 2.75 -8.34
N GLU A 90 4.21 2.91 -9.66
CA GLU A 90 4.84 4.10 -10.22
C GLU A 90 3.91 5.30 -9.95
N VAL A 91 4.30 6.11 -8.98
CA VAL A 91 3.62 7.37 -8.60
C VAL A 91 3.47 8.30 -9.80
N SER A 92 4.33 8.15 -10.82
CA SER A 92 4.24 8.89 -12.08
C SER A 92 2.94 8.68 -12.85
N THR A 93 2.12 7.68 -12.52
CA THR A 93 0.88 7.37 -13.27
C THR A 93 -0.42 7.81 -12.59
N MET A 94 -0.40 8.31 -11.36
CA MET A 94 -1.62 8.78 -10.68
C MET A 94 -1.54 10.27 -10.37
N PRO A 95 -1.92 11.17 -11.30
CA PRO A 95 -2.27 12.52 -10.91
C PRO A 95 -3.42 12.45 -9.90
N LEU A 96 -3.42 13.31 -8.88
CA LEU A 96 -4.51 13.43 -7.90
C LEU A 96 -5.91 13.52 -8.59
N ALA A 97 -5.94 14.05 -9.83
CA ALA A 97 -7.12 14.12 -10.69
C ALA A 97 -7.65 12.77 -11.23
N ALA A 98 -6.84 11.70 -11.28
CA ALA A 98 -7.24 10.40 -11.84
C ALA A 98 -8.06 9.54 -10.86
N VAL A 99 -8.05 9.86 -9.55
CA VAL A 99 -8.81 9.14 -8.53
C VAL A 99 -10.33 9.29 -8.76
N HIS A 100 -10.77 10.30 -9.51
CA HIS A 100 -12.18 10.53 -9.77
C HIS A 100 -12.78 9.65 -10.89
N ARG A 101 -11.96 9.06 -11.76
CA ARG A 101 -12.45 8.41 -13.00
C ARG A 101 -12.78 6.92 -12.89
N SER A 102 -12.72 6.34 -11.69
CA SER A 102 -12.99 4.91 -11.48
C SER A 102 -14.35 4.63 -10.81
N SER A 103 -15.18 5.65 -10.62
CA SER A 103 -16.54 5.53 -10.05
C SER A 103 -17.66 5.67 -11.07
N ASP A 104 -17.35 5.93 -12.34
CA ASP A 104 -18.29 5.85 -13.46
C ASP A 104 -18.19 4.47 -14.12
N ILE A 105 -18.78 3.46 -13.47
CA ILE A 105 -19.27 2.29 -14.19
C ILE A 105 -20.77 2.54 -14.37
N GLU A 106 -21.13 2.85 -15.62
CA GLU A 106 -22.49 3.05 -16.11
C GLU A 106 -23.43 1.92 -15.65
N LEU A 107 -24.62 2.31 -15.18
CA LEU A 107 -25.82 1.46 -15.10
C LEU A 107 -26.68 1.68 -16.34
#